data_AF-A0A7J5X0X2-F1
#
_entry.id   AF-A0A7J5X0X2-F1
#
_cell.length_a   1.000
_cell.length_b   1.000
_cell.length_c   1.000
_cell.angle_alpha   90.00
_cell.angle_beta   90.00
_cell.angle_gamma   90.00
#
_symmetry.space_group_name_H-M   'P 1'
#
loop_
_entity.id
_entity.type
_entity.pdbx_description
1 polymer ?
#
loop_
_entity_poly.entity_id
_entity_poly.type
_entity_poly.pdbx_seq_one_letter_code
_entity_poly.pdbx_strand_id
1 'polypeptide(L)'
;MTAAQSKYRRDDWFGPESFGAVVIGLFLMSLPYTGLAPREAVWLIVTPPLAGIALVALSATPVRGTRTVRRVGTGLLAAGAGAIISIPALVAGAALGSAIA
;
A
#
# COMPACT_ATOMS: atom_id res chain seq x y z
N MET A 1 -38.31 13.70 1.95
CA MET A 1 -37.16 13.13 2.70
C MET A 1 -35.96 13.13 1.77
N THR A 2 -35.20 14.21 1.80
CA THR A 2 -34.02 14.42 0.95
C THR A 2 -32.85 13.68 1.57
N ALA A 3 -32.55 12.48 1.06
CA ALA A 3 -31.34 11.77 1.43
C ALA A 3 -30.14 12.57 0.92
N ALA A 4 -29.58 13.43 1.77
CA ALA A 4 -28.27 14.01 1.58
C ALA A 4 -27.27 12.86 1.52
N GLN A 5 -27.03 12.38 0.29
CA GLN A 5 -26.16 11.26 0.02
C GLN A 5 -24.79 11.55 0.61
N SER A 6 -24.42 10.69 1.55
CA SER A 6 -23.12 10.53 2.16
C SER A 6 -22.00 10.71 1.13
N LYS A 7 -21.48 11.94 1.05
CA LYS A 7 -20.33 12.31 0.21
C LYS A 7 -19.02 11.65 0.69
N TYR A 8 -19.09 10.86 1.76
CA TYR A 8 -17.98 10.25 2.49
C TYR A 8 -18.31 8.81 2.95
N ARG A 9 -18.97 8.00 2.11
CA ARG A 9 -19.11 6.57 2.44
C ARG A 9 -17.74 5.90 2.24
N ARG A 10 -17.12 5.46 3.35
CA ARG A 10 -15.81 4.74 3.37
C ARG A 10 -15.79 3.53 2.44
N ASP A 11 -16.96 2.97 2.11
CA ASP A 11 -17.15 1.88 1.16
C ASP A 11 -16.62 2.19 -0.25
N ASP A 12 -16.42 3.46 -0.61
CA ASP A 12 -15.83 3.83 -1.91
C ASP A 12 -14.28 3.78 -1.94
N TRP A 13 -13.61 3.59 -0.79
CA TRP A 13 -12.14 3.62 -0.66
C TRP A 13 -11.48 2.25 -0.79
N PHE A 14 -12.25 1.19 -0.60
CA PHE A 14 -11.80 -0.20 -0.65
C PHE A 14 -12.56 -0.96 -1.74
N GLY A 15 -11.86 -1.84 -2.43
CA GLY A 15 -12.38 -2.64 -3.55
C GLY A 15 -11.38 -3.68 -4.04
N PRO A 16 -11.71 -4.48 -5.07
CA PRO A 16 -10.78 -5.43 -5.66
C PRO A 16 -9.51 -4.75 -6.18
N GLU A 17 -9.61 -3.49 -6.62
CA GLU A 17 -8.47 -2.71 -7.11
C GLU A 17 -7.50 -2.35 -5.99
N SER A 18 -8.00 -2.04 -4.80
CA SER A 18 -7.14 -1.79 -3.64
C SER A 18 -6.42 -3.05 -3.20
N PHE A 19 -7.08 -4.22 -3.26
CA PHE A 19 -6.44 -5.50 -2.95
C PHE A 19 -5.32 -5.83 -3.95
N GLY A 20 -5.61 -5.73 -5.25
CA GLY A 20 -4.59 -5.92 -6.29
C GLY A 20 -3.40 -4.98 -6.12
N ALA A 21 -3.67 -3.70 -5.80
CA ALA A 21 -2.62 -2.72 -5.53
C ALA A 21 -1.78 -3.06 -4.29
N VAL A 22 -2.38 -3.60 -3.22
CA VAL A 22 -1.63 -4.09 -2.04
C VAL A 22 -0.67 -5.20 -2.45
N VAL A 23 -1.17 -6.22 -3.14
CA VAL A 23 -0.37 -7.40 -3.54
C VAL A 23 0.78 -6.98 -4.45
N ILE A 24 0.52 -6.12 -5.44
CA ILE A 24 1.54 -5.61 -6.35
C ILE A 24 2.56 -4.76 -5.58
N GLY A 25 2.11 -3.88 -4.68
CA GLY A 25 2.99 -3.05 -3.86
C GLY A 25 3.93 -3.87 -3.00
N LEU A 26 3.42 -4.89 -2.31
CA LEU A 26 4.21 -5.81 -1.49
C LEU A 26 5.17 -6.64 -2.35
N PHE A 27 4.73 -7.10 -3.52
CA PHE A 27 5.59 -7.82 -4.45
C PHE A 27 6.76 -6.96 -4.94
N LEU A 28 6.51 -5.71 -5.35
CA LEU A 28 7.58 -4.80 -5.75
C LEU A 28 8.57 -4.54 -4.62
N MET A 29 8.07 -4.31 -3.40
CA MET A 29 8.92 -4.13 -2.22
C MET A 29 9.75 -5.35 -1.88
N SER A 30 9.29 -6.57 -2.21
CA SER A 30 10.01 -7.80 -1.91
C SER A 30 11.11 -8.15 -2.93
N LEU A 31 11.02 -7.65 -4.16
CA LEU A 31 11.96 -7.96 -5.25
C LEU A 31 13.46 -7.73 -4.93
N PRO A 32 13.87 -6.64 -4.25
CA PRO A 32 15.27 -6.46 -3.88
C PRO A 32 15.81 -7.54 -2.91
N TYR A 33 14.92 -8.25 -2.22
CA TYR A 33 15.26 -9.29 -1.24
C TYR A 33 15.23 -10.71 -1.83
N THR A 34 14.60 -10.90 -3.00
CA THR A 34 14.50 -12.21 -3.68
C THR A 34 15.64 -12.47 -4.68
N GLY A 35 16.48 -11.46 -4.95
CA GLY A 35 17.54 -11.54 -5.98
C GLY A 35 17.03 -11.35 -7.41
N LEU A 36 15.74 -11.06 -7.60
CA LEU A 36 15.13 -10.79 -8.91
C LEU A 36 15.33 -9.34 -9.37
N ALA A 37 15.75 -8.44 -8.47
CA ALA A 37 16.08 -7.05 -8.78
C ALA A 37 17.44 -6.66 -8.16
N PRO A 38 18.12 -5.64 -8.71
CA PRO A 38 19.33 -5.09 -8.11
C PRO A 38 19.09 -4.70 -6.65
N ARG A 39 20.02 -5.03 -5.76
CA ARG A 39 19.91 -4.70 -4.33
C ARG A 39 19.81 -3.19 -4.07
N GLU A 40 20.36 -2.39 -4.99
CA GLU A 40 20.32 -0.93 -4.97
C GLU A 40 19.00 -0.34 -5.46
N ALA A 41 18.04 -1.18 -5.89
CA ALA A 41 16.73 -0.76 -6.36
C ALA A 41 15.81 -0.33 -5.21
N VAL A 42 16.29 0.57 -4.34
CA VAL A 42 15.55 1.18 -3.23
C VAL A 42 14.27 1.86 -3.74
N TRP A 43 14.25 2.30 -4.99
CA TRP A 43 13.05 2.79 -5.65
C TRP A 43 11.90 1.77 -5.64
N LEU A 44 12.16 0.46 -5.74
CA LEU A 44 11.09 -0.56 -5.67
C LEU A 44 10.39 -0.58 -4.29
N ILE A 45 11.09 -0.13 -3.25
CA ILE A 45 10.55 -0.03 -1.90
C ILE A 45 9.79 1.28 -1.70
N VAL A 46 10.35 2.39 -2.20
CA VAL A 46 9.84 3.75 -1.94
C VAL A 46 8.77 4.19 -2.95
N THR A 47 8.82 3.71 -4.19
CA THR A 47 7.89 4.12 -5.25
C THR A 47 6.43 3.73 -4.96
N PRO A 48 6.09 2.52 -4.46
CA PRO A 48 4.69 2.19 -4.19
C PRO A 48 4.00 3.13 -3.19
N PRO A 49 4.54 3.45 -1.98
CA PRO A 49 3.87 4.36 -1.06
C PRO A 49 3.82 5.79 -1.62
N LEU A 50 4.86 6.26 -2.32
CA LEU A 50 4.85 7.58 -2.97
C LEU A 50 3.78 7.67 -4.07
N ALA A 51 3.66 6.64 -4.90
CA ALA A 51 2.59 6.54 -5.90
C ALA A 51 1.22 6.48 -5.22
N GLY A 52 1.09 5.78 -4.10
CA GLY A 52 -0.11 5.77 -3.27
C GLY A 52 -0.53 7.16 -2.81
N ILE A 53 0.39 7.94 -2.24
CA ILE A 53 0.15 9.34 -1.83
C ILE A 53 -0.29 10.18 -3.02
N ALA A 54 0.44 10.11 -4.14
CA ALA A 54 0.15 10.88 -5.33
C ALA A 54 -1.24 10.57 -5.91
N LEU A 55 -1.61 9.29 -6.00
CA LEU A 55 -2.92 8.86 -6.51
C LEU A 55 -4.06 9.31 -5.58
N VAL A 56 -3.88 9.21 -4.25
CA VAL A 56 -4.88 9.71 -3.31
C VAL A 56 -5.01 11.23 -3.42
N ALA A 57 -3.91 11.97 -3.52
CA ALA A 57 -3.93 13.42 -3.71
C ALA A 57 -4.63 13.82 -5.02
N LEU A 58 -4.34 13.12 -6.12
CA LEU A 58 -5.00 13.33 -7.42
C LEU A 58 -6.49 12.95 -7.39
N SER A 59 -6.90 12.04 -6.52
CA SER A 59 -8.32 11.70 -6.37
C SER A 59 -9.16 12.79 -5.71
N ALA A 60 -8.53 13.83 -5.15
CA ALA A 60 -9.20 14.99 -4.57
C ALA A 60 -9.83 15.91 -5.64
N THR A 61 -9.32 15.88 -6.88
CA THR A 61 -9.95 16.60 -7.99
C THR A 61 -11.03 15.72 -8.64
N PRO A 62 -12.25 16.24 -8.87
CA PRO A 62 -13.37 15.45 -9.37
C PRO A 62 -13.25 15.20 -10.88
N VAL A 63 -12.39 14.26 -11.26
CA VAL A 63 -12.23 13.79 -12.65
C VAL A 63 -12.92 12.42 -12.81
N ARG A 64 -13.25 12.01 -14.05
CA ARG A 64 -13.71 10.64 -14.31
C ARG A 64 -12.68 9.62 -13.80
N GLY A 65 -13.13 8.58 -13.10
CA GLY A 65 -12.25 7.52 -12.58
C GLY A 65 -11.66 7.76 -11.18
N THR A 66 -12.03 8.86 -10.50
CA THR A 66 -11.57 9.18 -9.13
C THR A 66 -11.73 8.06 -8.11
N ARG A 67 -12.79 7.25 -8.20
CA ARG A 67 -12.99 6.09 -7.31
C ARG A 67 -11.90 5.04 -7.47
N THR A 68 -11.58 4.65 -8.70
CA THR A 68 -10.56 3.65 -9.01
C THR A 68 -9.17 4.16 -8.63
N VAL A 69 -8.84 5.41 -8.98
CA VAL A 69 -7.58 6.06 -8.62
C VAL A 69 -7.37 6.07 -7.11
N ARG A 70 -8.41 6.44 -6.36
CA ARG A 70 -8.36 6.45 -4.90
C ARG A 70 -8.16 5.06 -4.32
N ARG A 71 -8.85 4.04 -4.84
CA ARG A 71 -8.73 2.63 -4.41
C ARG A 71 -7.33 2.06 -4.66
N VAL A 72 -6.76 2.34 -5.83
CA VAL A 72 -5.37 1.91 -6.12
C VAL A 72 -4.41 2.64 -5.19
N GLY A 73 -4.60 3.95 -4.99
CA GLY A 73 -3.79 4.75 -4.07
C GLY A 73 -3.83 4.23 -2.63
N THR A 74 -5.03 3.94 -2.10
CA THR A 74 -5.19 3.35 -0.76
C THR A 74 -4.55 1.97 -0.64
N GLY A 75 -4.65 1.14 -1.69
CA GLY A 75 -3.99 -0.17 -1.70
C GLY A 75 -2.46 -0.07 -1.64
N LEU A 76 -1.86 0.83 -2.42
CA LEU A 76 -0.41 1.05 -2.38
C LEU A 76 0.07 1.61 -1.03
N LEU A 77 -0.70 2.50 -0.41
CA LEU A 77 -0.43 2.99 0.95
C LEU A 77 -0.50 1.85 1.98
N ALA A 78 -1.50 0.98 1.86
CA ALA A 78 -1.64 -0.18 2.75
C ALA A 78 -0.48 -1.17 2.58
N ALA A 79 0.04 -1.37 1.37
CA ALA A 79 1.27 -2.15 1.15
C ALA A 79 2.47 -1.54 1.90
N GLY A 80 2.66 -0.22 1.79
CA GLY A 80 3.72 0.48 2.51
C GLY A 80 3.59 0.37 4.03
N ALA A 81 2.37 0.55 4.56
CA ALA A 81 2.10 0.37 5.99
C ALA A 81 2.38 -1.08 6.43
N GLY A 82 1.97 -2.08 5.64
CA GLY A 82 2.26 -3.48 5.90
C GLY A 82 3.76 -3.79 5.94
N ALA A 83 4.53 -3.23 5.00
CA ALA A 83 5.98 -3.35 4.99
C ALA A 83 6.62 -2.73 6.24
N ILE A 84 6.19 -1.55 6.67
CA ILE A 84 6.72 -0.90 7.89
C ILE A 84 6.41 -1.73 9.14
N ILE A 85 5.17 -2.21 9.28
CA ILE A 85 4.73 -3.03 10.43
C ILE A 85 5.48 -4.37 10.48
N SER A 86 5.90 -4.90 9.32
CA SER A 86 6.65 -6.15 9.26
C SER A 86 8.07 -6.05 9.87
N ILE A 87 8.66 -4.86 9.96
CA ILE A 87 10.00 -4.65 10.51
C ILE A 87 10.06 -4.99 12.01
N PRO A 88 9.21 -4.42 12.89
CA PRO A 88 9.16 -4.83 14.29
C PRO A 88 8.86 -6.33 14.48
N ALA A 89 8.00 -6.91 13.63
CA ALA A 89 7.67 -8.34 13.70
C ALA A 89 8.89 -9.21 13.38
N LEU A 90 9.68 -8.82 12.37
CA LEU A 90 10.97 -9.45 12.04
C LEU A 90 11.97 -9.34 13.19
N VAL A 91 12.11 -8.15 13.78
CA VAL A 91 13.03 -7.91 14.91
C VAL A 91 12.63 -8.74 16.13
N ALA A 92 11.34 -8.77 16.49
CA ALA A 92 10.82 -9.57 17.59
C ALA A 92 11.02 -11.07 17.35
N GLY A 93 10.75 -11.54 16.12
CA GLY A 93 10.98 -12.94 15.73
C GLY A 93 12.45 -13.33 15.80
N ALA A 94 13.37 -12.48 15.34
CA ALA A 94 14.80 -12.71 15.43
C ALA A 94 15.29 -12.76 16.89
N ALA A 95 14.81 -11.83 17.74
CA ALA A 95 15.15 -11.80 19.16
C ALA A 95 14.68 -13.07 19.88
N LEU A 96 13.45 -13.53 19.61
CA LEU A 96 12.93 -14.79 20.15
C LEU A 96 13.76 -15.99 19.66
N GLY A 97 14.12 -16.03 18.37
CA GLY A 97 14.98 -17.08 17.82
C GLY A 97 16.34 -17.14 18.50
N SER A 98 16.98 -15.99 18.75
CA SER A 98 18.27 -15.92 19.45
C SER A 98 18.20 -16.22 20.95
N ALA A 99 17.02 -16.13 21.56
CA ALA A 99 16.84 -16.44 22.98
C ALA A 99 16.59 -17.94 23.23
N ILE A 100 16.24 -18.69 22.17
CA ILE A 100 15.91 -20.12 22.24
C ILE A 100 17.03 -20.98 21.63
N ALA A 101 17.85 -20.43 20.73
CA ALA A 101 19.05 -21.07 20.15
C ALA A 101 20.28 -20.92 21.05
#